data_AF-A0A6F8ZW33-F1
#
_entry.id   AF-A0A6F8ZW33-F1
#
_cell.length_a   1.000
_cell.length_b   1.000
_cell.length_c   1.000
_cell.angle_alpha   90.00
_cell.angle_beta   90.00
_cell.angle_gamma   90.00
#
_symmetry.space_group_name_H-M   'P 1'
#
loop_
_entity.id
_entity.type
_entity.pdbx_description
1 polymer ?
#
loop_
_entity_poly.entity_id
_entity_poly.type
_entity_poly.pdbx_seq_one_letter_code
_entity_poly.pdbx_strand_id
1 'polypeptide(L)'
;MKLLLSPALPRLLFLLACLSGCGLGHGLHLGTCSVTVHTHELRKHYTEIRSAVIAADSEMGVRLLRGDVMRNIQEGEYCCFLRLLLRFYVERVFVSHGLSQPLHRRSTSALANSFLTINKHLRQCHCHCGEDTRTIMDSLQAQFDKLEIYQAAVKAIGELDSLLDWLEELTHNSHKHLHTDR
;
A
#
# COMPACT_ATOMS: atom_id res chain seq x y z
N MET A 1 4.67 -54.73 14.46
CA MET A 1 5.75 -53.74 14.30
C MET A 1 5.27 -52.41 14.86
N LYS A 2 5.84 -51.93 15.98
CA LYS A 2 5.51 -50.62 16.55
C LYS A 2 6.35 -49.58 15.81
N LEU A 3 5.70 -48.71 15.04
CA LEU A 3 6.35 -47.56 14.39
C LEU A 3 6.81 -46.59 15.49
N LEU A 4 8.12 -46.55 15.75
CA LEU A 4 8.72 -45.54 16.61
C LEU A 4 8.70 -44.19 15.89
N LEU A 5 7.84 -43.29 16.35
CA LEU A 5 7.77 -41.92 15.87
C LEU A 5 8.98 -41.15 16.42
N SER A 6 9.87 -40.76 15.52
CA SER A 6 11.14 -40.10 15.86
C SER A 6 10.90 -38.76 16.58
N PRO A 7 11.62 -38.44 17.67
CA PRO A 7 11.46 -37.19 18.43
C PRO A 7 11.87 -35.92 17.66
N ALA A 8 12.40 -36.06 16.44
CA ALA A 8 12.70 -34.98 15.53
C ALA A 8 11.46 -34.49 14.73
N LEU A 9 10.43 -35.33 14.59
CA LEU A 9 9.23 -35.02 13.81
C LEU A 9 8.44 -33.82 14.37
N PRO A 10 8.20 -33.70 15.69
CA PRO A 10 7.47 -32.56 16.26
C PRO A 10 8.28 -31.25 16.16
N ARG A 11 9.61 -31.32 16.26
CA ARG A 11 10.51 -30.16 16.09
C ARG A 11 10.50 -29.65 14.65
N LEU A 12 10.48 -30.55 13.67
CA LEU A 12 10.37 -30.20 12.26
C LEU A 12 9.01 -29.58 11.94
N LEU A 13 7.93 -30.14 12.49
CA LEU A 13 6.57 -29.58 12.36
C LEU A 13 6.45 -28.18 12.97
N PHE A 14 7.08 -27.91 14.12
CA PHE A 14 7.09 -26.59 14.74
C PHE A 14 7.87 -25.55 13.91
N LEU A 15 9.00 -25.94 13.31
CA LEU A 15 9.76 -25.07 12.40
C LEU A 15 8.98 -24.76 11.11
N LEU A 16 8.26 -25.74 10.56
CA LEU A 16 7.37 -25.55 9.40
C LEU A 16 6.19 -24.63 9.73
N ALA A 17 5.65 -24.69 10.95
CA ALA A 17 4.61 -23.79 11.45
C ALA A 17 5.10 -22.33 11.59
N CYS A 18 6.37 -22.13 11.97
CA CYS A 18 6.96 -20.79 12.03
C CYS A 18 7.20 -20.18 10.63
N LEU A 19 7.52 -21.01 9.63
CA LEU A 19 7.69 -20.57 8.23
C LEU A 19 6.36 -20.20 7.55
N SER A 20 5.24 -20.74 8.03
CA SER A 20 3.90 -20.41 7.53
C SER A 20 3.37 -19.08 8.08
N GLY A 21 4.08 -18.45 9.03
CA GLY A 21 3.81 -17.10 9.52
C GLY A 21 4.47 -15.98 8.71
N CYS A 22 5.23 -16.29 7.65
CA CYS A 22 5.72 -15.28 6.71
C CYS A 22 4.52 -14.72 5.94
N GLY A 23 4.17 -13.46 6.23
CA GLY A 23 2.92 -12.81 5.84
C GLY A 23 2.41 -13.19 4.46
N LEU A 24 1.23 -13.80 4.42
CA LEU A 24 0.47 -14.00 3.20
C LEU A 24 0.31 -12.63 2.53
N GLY A 25 1.11 -12.37 1.50
CA GLY A 25 0.75 -11.35 0.52
C GLY A 25 -0.51 -11.83 -0.14
N HIS A 26 -1.63 -11.15 0.11
CA HIS A 26 -2.87 -11.49 -0.55
C HIS A 26 -2.81 -10.98 -1.99
N GLY A 27 -3.29 -11.80 -2.93
CA GLY A 27 -3.49 -11.37 -4.30
C GLY A 27 -4.58 -10.30 -4.34
N LEU A 28 -4.24 -9.11 -4.80
CA LEU A 28 -5.16 -8.02 -5.08
C LEU A 28 -5.62 -8.15 -6.54
N HIS A 29 -6.91 -8.39 -6.74
CA HIS A 29 -7.50 -8.49 -8.08
C HIS A 29 -8.13 -7.15 -8.48
N LEU A 30 -7.62 -6.55 -9.56
CA LEU A 30 -8.04 -5.26 -10.10
C LEU A 30 -8.49 -5.47 -11.55
N GLY A 31 -9.70 -6.00 -11.73
CA GLY A 31 -10.20 -6.46 -13.04
C GLY A 31 -9.38 -7.64 -13.54
N THR A 32 -8.76 -7.51 -14.72
CA THR A 32 -7.89 -8.55 -15.31
C THR A 32 -6.46 -8.54 -14.77
N CYS A 33 -6.11 -7.60 -13.89
CA CYS A 33 -4.80 -7.48 -13.27
C CYS A 33 -4.78 -8.15 -11.89
N SER A 34 -3.75 -8.92 -11.58
CA SER A 34 -3.53 -9.49 -10.24
C SER A 34 -2.13 -9.13 -9.76
N VAL A 35 -2.04 -8.55 -8.56
CA VAL A 35 -0.77 -8.16 -7.95
C VAL A 35 -0.73 -8.58 -6.49
N THR A 36 0.42 -9.04 -6.01
CA THR A 36 0.60 -9.35 -4.58
C THR A 36 0.88 -8.07 -3.81
N VAL A 37 0.09 -7.81 -2.77
CA VAL A 37 0.30 -6.69 -1.85
C VAL A 37 0.44 -7.23 -0.42
N HIS A 38 1.56 -6.89 0.22
CA HIS A 38 1.82 -7.24 1.63
C HIS A 38 1.34 -6.11 2.54
N THR A 39 0.02 -5.93 2.66
CA THR A 39 -0.60 -4.84 3.45
C THR A 39 -0.12 -4.82 4.90
N HIS A 40 0.12 -5.99 5.51
CA HIS A 40 0.69 -6.10 6.85
C HIS A 40 2.08 -5.45 6.99
N GLU A 41 3.01 -5.72 6.06
CA GLU A 41 4.35 -5.10 6.11
C GLU A 41 4.29 -3.59 5.81
N LEU A 42 3.36 -3.17 4.93
CA LEU A 42 3.10 -1.74 4.70
C LEU A 42 2.63 -1.05 5.99
N ARG A 43 1.62 -1.60 6.68
CA ARG A 43 1.10 -1.11 7.96
C ARG A 43 2.19 -1.05 9.02
N LYS A 44 3.00 -2.09 9.14
CA LYS A 44 4.09 -2.18 10.11
C LYS A 44 5.09 -1.03 9.92
N HIS A 45 5.60 -0.83 8.71
CA HIS A 45 6.54 0.26 8.44
C HIS A 45 5.90 1.65 8.56
N TYR A 46 4.63 1.80 8.20
CA TYR A 46 3.93 3.05 8.39
C TYR A 46 3.75 3.39 9.88
N THR A 47 3.38 2.40 10.71
CA THR A 47 3.18 2.57 12.15
C THR A 47 4.45 3.07 12.84
N GLU A 48 5.64 2.62 12.39
CA GLU A 48 6.95 3.07 12.91
C GLU A 48 7.22 4.58 12.70
N ILE A 49 6.56 5.21 11.72
CA ILE A 49 6.80 6.62 11.35
C ILE A 49 5.57 7.51 11.56
N ARG A 50 4.39 6.91 11.74
CA ARG A 50 3.08 7.58 11.73
C ARG A 50 3.00 8.75 12.70
N SER A 51 3.36 8.53 13.97
CA SER A 51 3.24 9.58 15.00
C SER A 51 4.14 10.78 14.70
N ALA A 52 5.37 10.53 14.23
CA ALA A 52 6.32 11.58 13.88
C ALA A 52 5.86 12.39 12.66
N VAL A 53 5.35 11.71 11.62
CA VAL A 53 4.87 12.38 10.40
C VAL A 53 3.60 13.19 10.68
N ILE A 54 2.64 12.64 11.43
CA ILE A 54 1.42 13.38 11.79
C ILE A 54 1.74 14.59 12.68
N ALA A 55 2.69 14.46 13.63
CA ALA A 55 3.12 15.58 14.45
C ALA A 55 3.86 16.67 13.66
N ALA A 56 4.48 16.32 12.54
CA ALA A 56 5.16 17.25 11.64
C ALA A 56 4.23 17.91 10.62
N ASP A 57 2.99 17.41 10.44
CA ASP A 57 2.02 17.98 9.51
C ASP A 57 1.47 19.30 10.04
N SER A 58 1.89 20.40 9.43
CA SER A 58 1.41 21.74 9.76
C SER A 58 0.20 22.19 8.94
N GLU A 59 -0.21 21.41 7.95
CA GLU A 59 -1.19 21.79 6.92
C GLU A 59 -2.57 21.17 7.20
N MET A 60 -3.06 21.23 8.45
CA MET A 60 -4.26 20.52 8.91
C MET A 60 -5.56 20.81 8.12
N GLY A 61 -5.63 21.96 7.43
CA GLY A 61 -6.79 22.35 6.61
C GLY A 61 -6.84 21.71 5.21
N VAL A 62 -5.77 21.02 4.81
CA VAL A 62 -5.66 20.37 3.49
C VAL A 62 -5.71 18.86 3.65
N ARG A 63 -6.48 18.21 2.76
CA ARG A 63 -6.55 16.76 2.67
C ARG A 63 -6.23 16.30 1.25
N LEU A 64 -5.19 15.51 1.07
CA LEU A 64 -4.73 15.01 -0.23
C LEU A 64 -5.40 13.68 -0.58
N LEU A 65 -5.40 12.74 0.36
CA LEU A 65 -6.05 11.44 0.26
C LEU A 65 -7.41 11.44 0.95
N ARG A 66 -8.44 11.29 0.13
CA ARG A 66 -9.83 11.19 0.56
C ARG A 66 -10.33 9.76 0.34
N GLY A 67 -10.50 9.02 1.43
CA GLY A 67 -10.99 7.63 1.37
C GLY A 67 -12.36 7.52 0.70
N ASP A 68 -13.25 8.49 0.92
CA ASP A 68 -14.54 8.61 0.23
C ASP A 68 -14.38 8.73 -1.29
N VAL A 69 -13.42 9.52 -1.76
CA VAL A 69 -13.13 9.66 -3.19
C VAL A 69 -12.60 8.36 -3.78
N MET A 70 -11.67 7.69 -3.08
CA MET A 70 -11.09 6.42 -3.55
C MET A 70 -12.14 5.30 -3.66
N ARG A 71 -13.09 5.23 -2.72
CA ARG A 71 -14.17 4.23 -2.74
C ARG A 71 -15.22 4.48 -3.82
N ASN A 72 -15.32 5.70 -4.35
CA ASN A 72 -16.27 6.05 -5.40
C ASN A 72 -15.70 5.87 -6.81
N ILE A 73 -14.43 5.46 -6.93
CA ILE A 73 -13.83 5.13 -8.23
C ILE A 73 -14.53 3.88 -8.79
N GLN A 74 -14.75 3.85 -10.10
CA GLN A 74 -15.32 2.67 -10.74
C GLN A 74 -14.36 1.49 -10.62
N GLU A 75 -14.87 0.30 -10.29
CA GLU A 75 -14.04 -0.89 -10.04
C GLU A 75 -13.10 -1.23 -11.22
N GLY A 76 -13.56 -1.01 -12.45
CA GLY A 76 -12.77 -1.18 -13.67
C GLY A 76 -11.56 -0.25 -13.80
N GLU A 77 -11.49 0.82 -12.99
CA GLU A 77 -10.42 1.82 -12.99
C GLU A 77 -9.47 1.70 -11.80
N TYR A 78 -9.74 0.85 -10.81
CA TYR A 78 -8.88 0.68 -9.63
C TYR A 78 -7.42 0.36 -9.99
N CYS A 79 -7.20 -0.47 -11.02
CA CYS A 79 -5.87 -0.76 -11.57
C CYS A 79 -5.13 0.52 -11.97
N CYS A 80 -5.80 1.40 -12.71
CA CYS A 80 -5.21 2.63 -13.18
C CYS A 80 -4.96 3.60 -12.03
N PHE A 81 -5.96 3.82 -11.17
CA PHE A 81 -5.85 4.71 -10.05
C PHE A 81 -4.69 4.31 -9.13
N LEU A 82 -4.61 3.05 -8.70
CA LEU A 82 -3.52 2.57 -7.85
C LEU A 82 -2.16 2.72 -8.54
N ARG A 83 -2.07 2.44 -9.85
CA ARG A 83 -0.84 2.63 -10.62
C ARG A 83 -0.40 4.10 -10.66
N LEU A 84 -1.32 5.05 -10.84
CA LEU A 84 -1.01 6.47 -10.86
C LEU A 84 -0.63 6.97 -9.46
N LEU A 85 -1.36 6.56 -8.43
CA LEU A 85 -1.13 6.96 -7.05
C LEU A 85 0.22 6.45 -6.53
N LEU A 86 0.53 5.16 -6.70
CA LEU A 86 1.82 4.62 -6.25
C LEU A 86 3.00 5.26 -7.00
N ARG A 87 2.82 5.60 -8.29
CA ARG A 87 3.83 6.32 -9.05
C ARG A 87 4.07 7.71 -8.46
N PHE A 88 3.00 8.45 -8.18
CA PHE A 88 3.07 9.76 -7.53
C PHE A 88 3.82 9.69 -6.20
N TYR A 89 3.53 8.70 -5.36
CA TYR A 89 4.22 8.51 -4.09
C TYR A 89 5.72 8.25 -4.25
N VAL A 90 6.10 7.36 -5.18
CA VAL A 90 7.49 7.00 -5.42
C VAL A 90 8.28 8.16 -6.01
N GLU A 91 7.71 8.85 -7.00
CA GLU A 91 8.43 9.87 -7.79
C GLU A 91 8.42 11.24 -7.12
N ARG A 92 7.41 11.55 -6.28
CA ARG A 92 7.23 12.89 -5.69
C ARG A 92 7.27 12.89 -4.17
N VAL A 93 6.52 12.01 -3.51
CA VAL A 93 6.35 12.05 -2.05
C VAL A 93 7.61 11.55 -1.33
N PHE A 94 8.04 10.31 -1.59
CA PHE A 94 9.16 9.70 -0.88
C PHE A 94 10.50 10.37 -1.20
N VAL A 95 10.67 10.87 -2.43
CA VAL A 95 11.85 11.67 -2.82
C VAL A 95 11.95 12.95 -1.99
N SER A 96 10.82 13.64 -1.80
CA SER A 96 10.76 14.90 -1.07
C SER A 96 10.90 14.74 0.45
N HIS A 97 10.39 13.63 1.01
CA HIS A 97 10.53 13.33 2.45
C HIS A 97 11.89 12.72 2.82
N GLY A 98 12.52 11.98 1.91
CA GLY A 98 13.77 11.23 2.15
C GLY A 98 14.98 12.10 2.55
N LEU A 99 14.85 13.42 2.45
CA LEU A 99 15.88 14.39 2.79
C LEU A 99 15.93 14.76 4.28
N SER A 100 14.90 14.48 5.08
CA SER A 100 14.67 15.28 6.29
C SER A 100 14.79 14.57 7.64
N GLN A 101 14.70 13.23 7.75
CA GLN A 101 14.70 12.55 9.06
C GLN A 101 15.47 11.21 9.10
N PRO A 102 16.68 11.17 9.70
CA PRO A 102 17.50 9.96 9.80
C PRO A 102 16.84 8.80 10.58
N LEU A 103 16.06 9.11 11.63
CA LEU A 103 15.46 8.12 12.54
C LEU A 103 14.44 7.22 11.83
N HIS A 104 13.74 7.75 10.83
CA HIS A 104 12.66 7.08 10.11
C HIS A 104 13.04 6.64 8.69
N ARG A 105 14.32 6.78 8.32
CA ARG A 105 14.82 6.50 6.98
C ARG A 105 14.58 5.05 6.57
N ARG A 106 14.79 4.09 7.47
CA ARG A 106 14.63 2.65 7.16
C ARG A 106 13.20 2.32 6.77
N SER A 107 12.23 2.70 7.58
CA SER A 107 10.81 2.42 7.37
C SER A 107 10.26 3.18 6.15
N THR A 108 10.69 4.43 5.98
CA THR A 108 10.37 5.22 4.77
C THR A 108 10.90 4.55 3.51
N SER A 109 12.16 4.09 3.51
CA SER A 109 12.73 3.35 2.39
C SER A 109 12.02 2.02 2.14
N ALA A 110 11.60 1.31 3.19
CA ALA A 110 10.85 0.08 3.05
C ALA A 110 9.47 0.32 2.38
N LEU A 111 8.75 1.36 2.81
CA LEU A 111 7.49 1.79 2.17
C LEU A 111 7.70 2.15 0.69
N ALA A 112 8.71 2.98 0.38
CA ALA A 112 9.02 3.41 -0.98
C ALA A 112 9.35 2.21 -1.90
N ASN A 113 10.14 1.25 -1.42
CA ASN A 113 10.48 0.05 -2.19
C ASN A 113 9.27 -0.87 -2.41
N SER A 114 8.41 -1.02 -1.40
CA SER A 114 7.17 -1.79 -1.55
C SER A 114 6.24 -1.13 -2.58
N PHE A 115 6.06 0.18 -2.51
CA PHE A 115 5.24 0.95 -3.47
C PHE A 115 5.81 0.85 -4.89
N LEU A 116 7.12 0.97 -5.04
CA LEU A 116 7.81 0.79 -6.32
C LEU A 116 7.61 -0.61 -6.89
N THR A 117 7.70 -1.65 -6.05
CA THR A 117 7.52 -3.05 -6.47
C THR A 117 6.10 -3.31 -6.96
N ILE A 118 5.09 -2.88 -6.19
CA ILE A 118 3.68 -2.99 -6.60
C ILE A 118 3.45 -2.21 -7.90
N ASN A 119 3.99 -0.98 -8.00
CA ASN A 119 3.85 -0.17 -9.21
C ASN A 119 4.46 -0.85 -10.45
N LYS A 120 5.62 -1.51 -10.31
CA LYS A 120 6.25 -2.27 -11.40
C LYS A 120 5.35 -3.40 -11.89
N HIS A 121 4.70 -4.14 -11.00
CA HIS A 121 3.74 -5.17 -11.40
C HIS A 121 2.51 -4.57 -12.09
N LEU A 122 1.95 -3.49 -11.56
CA LEU A 122 0.81 -2.79 -12.20
C LEU A 122 1.16 -2.22 -13.58
N ARG A 123 2.41 -1.82 -13.83
CA ARG A 123 2.86 -1.37 -15.17
C ARG A 123 2.81 -2.48 -16.22
N GLN A 124 2.84 -3.75 -15.82
CA GLN A 124 2.70 -4.89 -16.72
C GLN A 124 1.23 -5.17 -17.08
N CYS A 125 0.29 -4.58 -16.34
CA CYS A 125 -1.13 -4.72 -16.60
C CYS A 125 -1.65 -3.71 -17.63
N HIS A 126 -2.62 -4.14 -18.45
CA HIS A 126 -3.41 -3.24 -19.27
C HIS A 126 -4.56 -2.64 -18.44
N CYS A 127 -4.28 -1.56 -17.70
CA CYS A 127 -5.30 -0.86 -16.92
C CYS A 127 -6.12 0.12 -17.80
N HIS A 128 -7.45 0.05 -17.74
CA HIS A 128 -8.31 1.10 -18.27
C HIS A 128 -8.24 2.36 -17.39
N CYS A 129 -8.14 3.54 -18.01
CA CYS A 129 -8.01 4.82 -17.33
C CYS A 129 -9.01 5.83 -17.90
N GLY A 130 -10.19 5.93 -17.31
CA GLY A 130 -11.17 6.96 -17.66
C GLY A 130 -10.80 8.35 -17.16
N GLU A 131 -11.65 9.31 -17.52
CA GLU A 131 -11.44 10.73 -17.24
C GLU A 131 -11.58 11.04 -15.74
N ASP A 132 -12.49 10.36 -15.04
CA ASP A 132 -12.75 10.56 -13.62
C ASP A 132 -11.51 10.23 -12.78
N THR A 133 -10.89 9.07 -13.03
CA THR A 133 -9.63 8.68 -12.36
C THR A 133 -8.50 9.68 -12.62
N ARG A 134 -8.39 10.20 -13.85
CA ARG A 134 -7.38 11.22 -14.20
C ARG A 134 -7.63 12.52 -13.45
N THR A 135 -8.88 12.98 -13.44
CA THR A 135 -9.31 14.20 -12.75
C THR A 135 -9.04 14.11 -11.25
N ILE A 136 -9.32 12.96 -10.62
CA ILE A 136 -8.99 12.71 -9.21
C ILE A 136 -7.48 12.84 -8.98
N MET A 137 -6.67 12.20 -9.82
CA MET A 137 -5.21 12.25 -9.70
C MET A 137 -4.63 13.64 -9.98
N ASP A 138 -5.20 14.40 -10.91
CA ASP A 138 -4.79 15.77 -11.22
C ASP A 138 -5.16 16.72 -10.09
N SER A 139 -6.35 16.56 -9.51
CA SER A 139 -6.77 17.31 -8.30
C SER A 139 -5.83 17.05 -7.12
N LEU A 140 -5.48 15.78 -6.87
CA LEU A 140 -4.53 15.39 -5.82
C LEU A 140 -3.17 16.06 -6.05
N GLN A 141 -2.62 15.97 -7.25
CA GLN A 141 -1.33 16.58 -7.60
C GLN A 141 -1.39 18.11 -7.48
N ALA A 142 -2.47 18.74 -7.94
CA ALA A 142 -2.65 20.18 -7.83
C ALA A 142 -2.75 20.67 -6.37
N GLN A 143 -3.33 19.89 -5.46
CA GLN A 143 -3.32 20.22 -4.03
C GLN A 143 -1.94 20.03 -3.42
N PHE A 144 -1.21 18.97 -3.81
CA PHE A 144 0.18 18.77 -3.38
C PHE A 144 1.07 19.93 -3.84
N ASP A 145 0.91 20.42 -5.07
CA ASP A 145 1.72 21.50 -5.66
C ASP A 145 1.49 22.87 -5.03
N LYS A 146 0.39 23.06 -4.28
CA LYS A 146 0.12 24.30 -3.53
C LYS A 146 0.88 24.39 -2.22
N LEU A 147 1.39 23.27 -1.73
CA LEU A 147 2.09 23.19 -0.45
C LEU A 147 3.62 23.33 -0.68
N GLU A 148 4.33 23.75 0.36
CA GLU A 148 5.79 23.65 0.36
C GLU A 148 6.18 22.17 0.24
N ILE A 149 7.18 21.85 -0.59
CA ILE A 149 7.51 20.49 -1.03
C ILE A 149 7.70 19.51 0.14
N TYR A 150 8.40 19.92 1.20
CA TYR A 150 8.58 19.08 2.37
C TYR A 150 7.27 18.89 3.15
N GLN A 151 6.51 19.96 3.40
CA GLN A 151 5.19 19.88 4.05
C GLN A 151 4.19 19.03 3.24
N ALA A 152 4.20 19.15 1.92
CA ALA A 152 3.40 18.36 1.01
C ALA A 152 3.69 16.86 1.15
N ALA A 153 4.97 16.50 1.26
CA ALA A 153 5.41 15.13 1.43
C ALA A 153 5.05 14.58 2.82
N VAL A 154 5.25 15.38 3.88
CA VAL A 154 4.83 15.02 5.25
C VAL A 154 3.32 14.76 5.29
N LYS A 155 2.51 15.66 4.73
CA LYS A 155 1.06 15.47 4.62
C LYS A 155 0.69 14.18 3.89
N ALA A 156 1.24 13.97 2.68
CA ALA A 156 0.91 12.80 1.88
C ALA A 156 1.29 11.49 2.59
N ILE A 157 2.41 11.46 3.34
CA ILE A 157 2.78 10.29 4.13
C ILE A 157 1.85 10.15 5.35
N GLY A 158 1.50 11.23 6.03
CA GLY A 158 0.62 11.23 7.21
C GLY A 158 -0.81 10.78 6.90
N GLU A 159 -1.23 10.85 5.64
CA GLU A 159 -2.54 10.39 5.18
C GLU A 159 -2.53 8.96 4.61
N LEU A 160 -1.39 8.25 4.67
CA LEU A 160 -1.26 6.88 4.13
C LEU A 160 -2.25 5.88 4.72
N ASP A 161 -2.76 6.11 5.94
CA ASP A 161 -3.84 5.28 6.51
C ASP A 161 -5.01 5.14 5.53
N SER A 162 -5.40 6.22 4.85
CA SER A 162 -6.53 6.18 3.89
C SER A 162 -6.26 5.22 2.72
N LEU A 163 -5.02 5.16 2.23
CA LEU A 163 -4.62 4.25 1.16
C LEU A 163 -4.51 2.80 1.68
N LEU A 164 -3.93 2.61 2.86
CA LEU A 164 -3.77 1.28 3.46
C LEU A 164 -5.11 0.65 3.81
N ASP A 165 -6.04 1.42 4.37
CA ASP A 165 -7.42 1.02 4.63
C ASP A 165 -8.10 0.55 3.32
N TRP A 166 -7.97 1.33 2.24
CA TRP A 166 -8.54 1.00 0.94
C TRP A 166 -7.93 -0.29 0.34
N LEU A 167 -6.61 -0.49 0.43
CA LEU A 167 -5.96 -1.72 -0.03
C LEU A 167 -6.43 -2.95 0.76
N GLU A 168 -6.63 -2.81 2.06
CA GLU A 168 -7.15 -3.87 2.92
C GLU A 168 -8.63 -4.21 2.59
N GLU A 169 -9.47 -3.20 2.34
CA GLU A 169 -10.83 -3.38 1.86
C GLU A 169 -10.86 -4.18 0.55
N LEU A 170 -10.03 -3.81 -0.43
CA LEU A 170 -9.96 -4.50 -1.73
C LEU A 170 -9.43 -5.93 -1.63
N THR A 171 -8.41 -6.17 -0.81
CA THR A 171 -7.87 -7.53 -0.60
C THR A 171 -8.87 -8.44 0.09
N HIS A 172 -9.65 -7.92 1.05
CA HIS A 172 -10.73 -8.67 1.70
C HIS A 172 -11.86 -9.02 0.72
N ASN A 173 -12.27 -8.06 -0.12
CA ASN A 173 -13.32 -8.28 -1.12
C ASN A 173 -12.89 -9.30 -2.19
N SER A 174 -11.60 -9.25 -2.61
CA SER A 174 -11.02 -10.25 -3.52
C SER A 174 -11.10 -11.67 -2.95
N HIS A 175 -10.89 -11.83 -1.64
CA HIS A 175 -10.97 -13.14 -0.98
C HIS A 175 -12.42 -13.67 -0.91
N LYS A 176 -13.42 -12.80 -0.71
CA LYS A 176 -14.84 -13.20 -0.67
C LYS A 176 -15.33 -13.76 -2.01
N HIS A 177 -14.95 -13.14 -3.12
CA HIS A 177 -15.31 -13.64 -4.45
C HIS A 177 -14.71 -15.02 -4.73
N LEU A 178 -13.47 -15.28 -4.31
CA LEU A 178 -12.81 -16.57 -4.52
C LEU A 178 -13.45 -17.74 -3.75
N HIS A 179 -14.16 -17.47 -2.64
CA HIS A 179 -14.85 -18.51 -1.84
C HIS A 179 -16.34 -18.65 -2.15
N THR A 180 -16.92 -17.77 -2.96
CA THR A 180 -18.35 -17.85 -3.35
C THR A 180 -18.55 -18.64 -4.64
N ASP A 181 -17.51 -18.80 -5.45
CA ASP A 181 -17.51 -19.56 -6.72
C ASP A 181 -17.07 -21.04 -6.57
N ARG A 182 -17.18 -21.62 -5.36
CA ARG A 182 -16.85 -23.04 -5.09
C ARG A 182 -17.97 -23.76 -4.36
#